data_AF-X1BB57-F1
#
_entry.id   AF-X1BB57-F1
#
_cell.length_a   1.000
_cell.length_b   1.000
_cell.length_c   1.000
_cell.angle_alpha   90.00
_cell.angle_beta   90.00
_cell.angle_gamma   90.00
#
_symmetry.space_group_name_H-M   'P 1'
#
loop_
_entity.id
_entity.type
_entity.pdbx_description
1 polymer ?
#
loop_
_entity_poly.entity_id
_entity_poly.type
_entity_poly.pdbx_seq_one_letter_code
_entity_poly.pdbx_strand_id
1 'polypeptide(L)'
;EKEVKKEPWWDGDTYNLSIGQGDVSVTPLQVAAALVSIANGGTLYKPKSVKQIIDSEKNLIEEISSEILRENFIDPKNLQIVREGMRRAVTGEDSPYASAVSLNSLPVKVAAKTGTAQTSRPDYYHNSGY
;
A
#
# COMPACT_ATOMS: atom_id res chain seq x y z
N GLU A 1 -18.37 8.71 5.22
CA GLU A 1 -17.65 9.88 5.79
C GLU A 1 -18.56 10.86 6.51
N LYS A 2 -19.66 11.36 5.92
CA LYS A 2 -20.70 12.15 6.63
C LYS A 2 -21.25 11.50 7.92
N GLU A 3 -21.14 10.17 8.03
CA GLU A 3 -21.66 9.41 9.17
C GLU A 3 -20.70 9.30 10.36
N VAL A 4 -19.39 9.54 10.20
CA VAL A 4 -18.39 9.34 11.29
C VAL A 4 -17.85 10.66 11.82
N LYS A 5 -17.53 11.62 10.94
CA LYS A 5 -17.19 13.00 11.29
C LYS A 5 -18.18 13.87 10.54
N LYS A 6 -19.03 14.63 11.23
CA LYS A 6 -20.09 15.46 10.63
C LYS A 6 -19.53 16.72 9.91
N GLU A 7 -18.34 16.63 9.34
CA GLU A 7 -17.65 17.72 8.66
C GLU A 7 -17.72 17.51 7.14
N PRO A 8 -17.89 18.58 6.36
CA PRO A 8 -17.83 18.50 4.90
C PRO A 8 -16.40 18.22 4.43
N TRP A 9 -16.25 17.54 3.30
CA TRP A 9 -14.96 17.34 2.63
C TRP A 9 -14.53 18.61 1.92
N TRP A 10 -13.28 19.02 2.10
CA TRP A 10 -12.70 20.21 1.48
C TRP A 10 -11.60 19.83 0.48
N ASP A 11 -11.26 20.73 -0.44
CA ASP A 11 -10.16 20.50 -1.40
C ASP A 11 -8.82 20.20 -0.69
N GLY A 12 -8.60 20.81 0.48
CA GLY A 12 -7.46 20.54 1.37
C GLY A 12 -7.33 19.07 1.76
N ASP A 13 -8.46 18.39 1.97
CA ASP A 13 -8.48 16.98 2.37
C ASP A 13 -8.03 16.09 1.21
N THR A 14 -8.41 16.42 -0.02
CA THR A 14 -7.93 15.73 -1.24
C THR A 14 -6.41 15.83 -1.37
N TYR A 15 -5.85 17.03 -1.14
CA TYR A 15 -4.41 17.23 -1.20
C TYR A 15 -3.67 16.42 -0.13
N ASN A 16 -4.15 16.45 1.12
CA ASN A 16 -3.58 15.67 2.21
C ASN A 16 -3.66 14.16 1.94
N LEU A 17 -4.83 13.68 1.51
CA LEU A 17 -5.06 12.27 1.21
C LEU A 17 -4.10 11.77 0.12
N SER A 18 -3.84 12.57 -0.91
CA SER A 18 -2.98 12.21 -2.04
C SER A 18 -1.52 11.89 -1.64
N ILE A 19 -1.04 12.43 -0.51
CA ILE A 19 0.29 12.19 0.03
C ILE A 19 0.29 11.24 1.24
N GLY A 20 -0.87 10.64 1.57
CA GLY A 20 -1.03 9.73 2.71
C GLY A 20 -1.08 10.45 4.06
N GLN A 21 -1.59 11.69 4.10
CA GLN A 21 -1.84 12.49 5.30
C GLN A 21 -3.34 12.80 5.47
N GLY A 22 -3.72 13.30 6.64
CA GLY A 22 -5.12 13.64 6.93
C GLY A 22 -5.95 12.41 7.27
N ASP A 23 -7.17 12.33 6.73
CA ASP A 23 -8.14 11.29 7.09
C ASP A 23 -7.89 9.96 6.36
N VAL A 24 -6.69 9.39 6.56
CA VAL A 24 -6.29 8.09 6.03
C VAL A 24 -5.69 7.23 7.13
N SER A 25 -6.40 6.16 7.45
CA SER A 25 -5.93 5.15 8.42
C SER A 25 -6.10 3.77 7.80
N VAL A 26 -4.96 3.10 7.58
CA VAL A 26 -4.91 1.78 6.96
C VAL A 26 -4.02 0.86 7.78
N THR A 27 -4.41 -0.40 7.84
CA THR A 27 -3.61 -1.45 8.49
C THR A 27 -2.40 -1.82 7.62
N PRO A 28 -1.31 -2.32 8.22
CA PRO A 28 -0.19 -2.85 7.45
C PRO A 28 -0.59 -3.95 6.44
N LEU A 29 -1.60 -4.76 6.79
CA LEU A 29 -2.12 -5.79 5.90
C LEU A 29 -2.79 -5.20 4.66
N GLN A 30 -3.52 -4.10 4.79
CA GLN A 30 -4.12 -3.38 3.66
C GLN A 30 -3.05 -2.75 2.76
N VAL A 31 -1.99 -2.18 3.34
CA VAL A 31 -0.85 -1.67 2.57
C VAL A 31 -0.16 -2.80 1.79
N ALA A 32 0.08 -3.94 2.43
CA ALA A 32 0.67 -5.11 1.78
C ALA A 32 -0.22 -5.62 0.63
N ALA A 33 -1.53 -5.74 0.85
CA ALA A 33 -2.47 -6.16 -0.19
C ALA A 33 -2.48 -5.20 -1.40
N ALA A 34 -2.41 -3.89 -1.16
CA ALA A 34 -2.32 -2.89 -2.21
C ALA A 34 -0.99 -2.97 -2.99
N LEU A 35 0.14 -3.18 -2.33
CA LEU A 35 1.43 -3.36 -3.02
C LEU A 35 1.49 -4.67 -3.81
N VAL A 36 0.91 -5.75 -3.28
CA VAL A 36 0.82 -7.04 -3.98
C VAL A 36 -0.01 -6.92 -5.26
N SER A 37 -1.11 -6.16 -5.25
CA SER A 37 -1.90 -5.95 -6.48
C SER A 37 -1.11 -5.23 -7.57
N ILE A 38 -0.19 -4.32 -7.21
CA ILE A 38 0.73 -3.71 -8.18
C ILE A 38 1.75 -4.75 -8.69
N ALA A 39 2.30 -5.55 -7.77
CA ALA A 39 3.33 -6.55 -8.08
C ALA A 39 2.82 -7.71 -8.95
N ASN A 40 1.58 -8.15 -8.75
CA ASN A 40 1.00 -9.32 -9.40
C ASN A 40 0.27 -9.02 -10.73
N GLY A 41 0.29 -7.78 -11.22
CA GLY A 41 -0.31 -7.42 -12.51
C GLY A 41 -1.70 -6.79 -12.43
N GLY A 42 -2.14 -6.37 -11.25
CA GLY A 42 -3.37 -5.58 -11.08
C GLY A 42 -4.52 -6.34 -10.42
N THR A 43 -4.27 -7.50 -9.81
CA THR A 43 -5.31 -8.31 -9.17
C THR A 43 -5.26 -8.14 -7.65
N LEU A 44 -6.36 -7.65 -7.07
CA LEU A 44 -6.51 -7.55 -5.63
C LEU A 44 -7.09 -8.86 -5.09
N TYR A 45 -6.27 -9.63 -4.38
CA TYR A 45 -6.71 -10.82 -3.67
C TYR A 45 -7.12 -10.49 -2.24
N LYS A 46 -8.06 -11.25 -1.70
CA LYS A 46 -8.37 -11.24 -0.28
C LYS A 46 -7.22 -11.87 0.51
N PRO A 47 -6.59 -11.16 1.44
CA PRO A 47 -5.56 -11.76 2.28
C PRO A 47 -6.15 -12.89 3.13
N LYS A 48 -5.48 -14.04 3.14
CA LYS A 48 -5.84 -15.20 3.96
C LYS A 48 -4.61 -15.68 4.74
N SER A 49 -4.78 -15.99 6.02
CA SER A 49 -3.70 -16.50 6.88
C SER A 49 -3.67 -18.03 6.97
N VAL A 50 -4.76 -18.70 6.57
CA VAL A 50 -4.91 -20.16 6.58
C VAL A 50 -4.77 -20.68 5.16
N LYS A 51 -3.89 -21.65 4.95
CA LYS A 51 -3.70 -22.33 3.66
C LYS A 51 -4.59 -23.57 3.52
N GLN A 52 -4.69 -24.36 4.58
CA GLN A 52 -5.46 -25.59 4.60
C GLN A 52 -5.79 -25.97 6.05
N ILE A 53 -6.83 -26.78 6.21
CA ILE A 53 -7.26 -27.39 7.47
C ILE A 53 -7.01 -28.89 7.35
N ILE A 54 -6.33 -29.46 8.34
CA ILE A 54 -6.01 -30.89 8.42
C ILE A 54 -6.54 -31.48 9.73
N ASP A 55 -6.84 -32.77 9.73
CA ASP A 55 -7.20 -33.51 10.96
C ASP A 55 -5.95 -33.91 11.77
N SER A 56 -6.18 -34.61 12.90
CA SER A 56 -5.11 -35.14 13.75
C SER A 56 -4.24 -36.21 13.08
N GLU A 57 -4.76 -36.87 12.05
CA GLU A 57 -4.07 -37.89 11.26
C GLU A 57 -3.34 -37.30 10.04
N LYS A 58 -3.38 -35.96 9.87
CA LYS A 58 -2.83 -35.19 8.74
C LYS A 58 -3.56 -35.40 7.41
N ASN A 59 -4.80 -35.89 7.43
CA ASN A 59 -5.63 -35.89 6.25
C ASN A 59 -6.12 -34.46 5.95
N LEU A 60 -6.18 -34.11 4.68
CA LEU A 60 -6.69 -32.81 4.23
C LEU A 60 -8.21 -32.78 4.43
N ILE A 61 -8.69 -31.86 5.26
CA ILE A 61 -10.12 -31.56 5.44
C ILE A 61 -10.56 -30.54 4.40
N GLU A 62 -9.81 -29.43 4.29
CA GLU A 62 -10.15 -28.31 3.43
C GLU A 62 -8.89 -27.60 2.95
N GLU A 63 -8.81 -27.30 1.64
CA GLU A 63 -7.82 -26.40 1.09
C GLU A 63 -8.44 -25.01 0.87
N ILE A 64 -7.79 -23.98 1.41
CA ILE A 64 -8.28 -22.61 1.34
C ILE A 64 -7.75 -21.96 0.05
N SER A 65 -8.60 -21.89 -0.97
CA SER A 65 -8.25 -21.27 -2.25
C SER A 65 -8.16 -19.75 -2.17
N SER A 66 -7.48 -19.12 -3.14
CA SER A 66 -7.41 -17.66 -3.24
C SER A 66 -8.74 -17.07 -3.72
N GLU A 67 -9.10 -15.89 -3.22
CA GLU A 67 -10.33 -15.18 -3.58
C GLU A 67 -9.96 -13.83 -4.22
N ILE A 68 -10.46 -13.56 -5.43
CA ILE A 68 -10.27 -12.29 -6.13
C ILE A 68 -11.33 -11.30 -5.63
N LEU A 69 -10.88 -10.18 -5.07
CA LEU A 69 -11.77 -9.08 -4.69
C LEU A 69 -12.00 -8.11 -5.85
N ARG A 70 -10.94 -7.81 -6.62
CA ARG A 70 -11.00 -6.95 -7.81
C ARG A 70 -9.95 -7.36 -8.83
N GLU A 71 -10.28 -7.23 -10.10
CA GLU A 71 -9.38 -7.40 -11.24
C GLU A 71 -9.76 -6.41 -12.34
N ASN A 72 -8.87 -6.16 -13.30
CA ASN A 72 -9.10 -5.29 -14.46
C ASN A 72 -9.57 -3.86 -14.11
N PHE A 73 -9.24 -3.37 -12.90
CA PHE A 73 -9.64 -2.04 -12.41
C PHE A 73 -8.55 -0.96 -12.59
N ILE A 74 -7.41 -1.33 -13.18
CA ILE A 74 -6.29 -0.44 -13.50
C ILE A 74 -5.94 -0.66 -14.96
N ASP A 75 -5.82 0.42 -15.74
CA ASP A 75 -5.28 0.34 -17.10
C ASP A 75 -3.86 -0.28 -17.06
N PRO A 76 -3.58 -1.34 -17.83
CA PRO A 76 -2.26 -1.97 -17.87
C PRO A 76 -1.11 -0.99 -18.15
N LYS A 77 -1.34 0.05 -18.95
CA LYS A 77 -0.34 1.10 -19.23
C LYS A 77 -0.04 1.92 -17.98
N ASN A 78 -1.06 2.29 -17.22
CA ASN A 78 -0.89 3.02 -15.96
C ASN A 78 -0.17 2.16 -14.92
N LEU A 79 -0.51 0.88 -14.84
CA LEU A 79 0.17 -0.06 -13.95
C LEU A 79 1.66 -0.19 -14.31
N GLN A 80 1.99 -0.25 -15.60
CA GLN A 80 3.37 -0.30 -16.07
C GLN A 80 4.16 0.95 -15.66
N ILE A 81 3.57 2.14 -15.84
CA ILE A 81 4.20 3.41 -15.43
C ILE A 81 4.49 3.41 -13.92
N VAL A 82 3.54 2.96 -13.10
CA VAL A 82 3.72 2.88 -11.64
C VAL A 82 4.87 1.93 -11.28
N ARG A 83 4.91 0.74 -11.88
CA ARG A 83 5.97 -0.26 -11.62
C ARG A 83 7.35 0.27 -12.01
N GLU A 84 7.44 0.98 -13.13
CA GLU A 84 8.68 1.61 -13.58
C GLU A 84 9.13 2.70 -12.61
N GLY A 85 8.22 3.57 -12.17
CA GLY A 85 8.51 4.57 -11.14
C GLY A 85 9.01 3.96 -9.84
N MET A 86 8.38 2.88 -9.37
CA MET A 86 8.84 2.14 -8.19
C MET A 86 10.21 1.48 -8.38
N ARG A 87 10.54 1.05 -9.62
CA ARG A 87 11.86 0.51 -9.94
C ARG A 87 12.92 1.61 -9.91
N ARG A 88 12.62 2.77 -10.51
CA ARG A 88 13.50 3.95 -10.51
C ARG A 88 13.78 4.50 -9.12
N ALA A 89 12.83 4.38 -8.19
CA ALA A 89 13.04 4.72 -6.79
C ALA A 89 14.17 3.90 -6.12
N VAL A 90 14.42 2.68 -6.62
CA VAL A 90 15.48 1.78 -6.15
C VAL A 90 16.75 1.92 -6.98
N THR A 91 16.64 2.00 -8.30
CA THR A 91 17.83 2.10 -9.17
C THR A 91 18.52 3.46 -9.08
N GLY A 92 17.78 4.50 -8.68
CA GLY A 92 18.27 5.88 -8.71
C GLY A 92 18.46 6.42 -10.13
N GLU A 93 17.85 5.76 -11.13
CA GLU A 93 17.88 6.21 -12.52
C GLU A 93 17.20 7.58 -12.63
N ASP A 94 17.95 8.54 -13.19
CA ASP A 94 17.63 9.98 -13.25
C ASP A 94 17.51 10.71 -11.90
N SER A 95 17.74 10.01 -10.78
CA SER A 95 17.70 10.57 -9.43
C SER A 95 18.63 9.78 -8.49
N PRO A 96 19.94 10.09 -8.47
CA PRO A 96 20.94 9.39 -7.64
C PRO A 96 20.62 9.36 -6.14
N TYR A 97 19.79 10.30 -5.67
CA TYR A 97 19.34 10.42 -4.28
C TYR A 97 17.92 9.89 -4.07
N ALA A 98 17.42 9.01 -4.94
CA ALA A 98 16.11 8.40 -4.76
C ALA A 98 16.02 7.69 -3.40
N SER A 99 14.82 7.71 -2.80
CA SER A 99 14.66 7.38 -1.38
C SER A 99 14.89 5.91 -1.03
N ALA A 100 14.98 5.01 -2.01
CA ALA A 100 15.14 3.58 -1.81
C ALA A 100 16.41 3.00 -2.45
N VAL A 101 17.41 3.83 -2.79
CA VAL A 101 18.64 3.39 -3.48
C VAL A 101 19.43 2.32 -2.74
N SER A 102 19.33 2.27 -1.40
CA SER A 102 19.98 1.23 -0.59
C SER A 102 19.53 -0.19 -0.95
N LEU A 103 18.29 -0.34 -1.44
CA LEU A 103 17.73 -1.63 -1.86
C LEU A 103 18.33 -2.17 -3.15
N ASN A 104 19.12 -1.36 -3.87
CA ASN A 104 19.82 -1.82 -5.08
C ASN A 104 20.94 -2.83 -4.77
N SER A 105 21.35 -2.95 -3.51
CA SER A 105 22.35 -3.92 -3.04
C SER A 105 21.82 -5.36 -2.90
N LEU A 106 20.50 -5.56 -3.01
CA LEU A 106 19.89 -6.88 -2.86
C LEU A 106 20.25 -7.80 -4.03
N PRO A 107 20.34 -9.13 -3.81
CA PRO A 107 20.68 -10.09 -4.86
C PRO A 107 19.55 -10.31 -5.89
N VAL A 108 18.43 -9.61 -5.73
CA VAL A 108 17.24 -9.70 -6.59
C VAL A 108 16.79 -8.31 -7.00
N LYS A 109 16.20 -8.20 -8.20
CA LYS A 109 15.62 -6.94 -8.67
C LYS A 109 14.37 -6.63 -7.86
N VAL A 110 14.40 -5.53 -7.11
CA VAL A 110 13.25 -5.03 -6.35
C VAL A 110 12.74 -3.69 -6.89
N ALA A 111 11.49 -3.37 -6.57
CA ALA A 111 10.87 -2.07 -6.80
C ALA A 111 10.22 -1.65 -5.47
N ALA A 112 10.24 -0.36 -5.15
CA ALA A 112 9.81 0.10 -3.83
C ALA A 112 9.20 1.50 -3.87
N LYS A 113 8.51 1.82 -2.79
CA LYS A 113 8.11 3.18 -2.44
C LYS A 113 8.37 3.39 -0.96
N THR A 114 8.98 4.52 -0.60
CA THR A 114 9.13 4.92 0.80
C THR A 114 7.93 5.74 1.24
N GLY A 115 7.61 5.68 2.54
CA GLY A 115 6.59 6.50 3.18
C GLY A 115 7.11 7.04 4.50
N THR A 116 6.78 8.29 4.79
CA THR A 116 7.06 8.94 6.08
C THR A 116 5.81 9.70 6.45
N ALA A 117 5.18 9.32 7.56
CA ALA A 117 4.01 9.99 8.07
C ALA A 117 4.38 10.74 9.36
N GLN A 118 3.92 11.99 9.46
CA GLN A 118 4.03 12.73 10.70
C GLN A 118 3.00 12.22 11.70
N THR A 119 3.39 12.14 12.96
CA THR A 119 2.47 11.80 14.05
C THR A 119 2.28 13.01 14.94
N SER A 120 1.06 13.20 15.45
CA SER A 120 0.80 14.23 16.46
C SER A 120 1.55 13.87 17.74
N ARG A 121 2.44 14.76 18.20
CA ARG A 121 3.02 14.68 19.54
C ARG A 121 2.14 15.49 20.50
N PRO A 122 1.71 14.94 21.65
CA PRO A 122 0.84 15.64 22.59
C PRO A 122 1.35 17.02 23.02
N ASP A 123 2.67 17.25 23.01
CA ASP A 123 3.27 18.41 23.66
C ASP A 123 4.06 19.35 22.73
N TYR A 124 3.99 19.17 21.40
CA TYR A 124 4.86 19.95 20.48
C TYR A 124 4.16 20.88 19.50
N TYR A 125 2.86 20.73 19.21
CA TYR A 125 2.10 21.72 18.44
C TYR A 125 0.61 21.73 18.79
N HIS A 126 0.19 22.68 19.61
CA HIS A 126 -1.11 23.34 19.50
C HIS A 126 -0.85 24.71 18.89
N ASN A 127 -1.17 24.89 17.61
CA ASN A 127 -1.77 26.14 17.18
C ASN A 127 -2.65 25.87 15.96
N SER A 128 -3.90 25.54 16.27
CA SER A 128 -5.04 25.80 15.41
C SER A 128 -5.10 27.30 15.17
N GLY A 129 -4.73 27.73 13.98
CA GLY A 129 -4.90 29.09 13.49
C GLY A 129 -5.40 29.06 12.06
N TYR A 130 -6.73 29.25 11.96
CA TYR A 130 -7.60 29.34 10.77
C TYR A 130 -8.07 28.02 10.15
#